data_AF-A0A956YUJ9-F1
#
_entry.id   AF-A0A956YUJ9-F1
#
_cell.length_a   1.000
_cell.length_b   1.000
_cell.length_c   1.000
_cell.angle_alpha   90.00
_cell.angle_beta   90.00
_cell.angle_gamma   90.00
#
_symmetry.space_group_name_H-M   'P 1'
#
loop_
_entity.id
_entity.type
_entity.pdbx_description
1 polymer ?
#
loop_
_entity_poly.entity_id
_entity_poly.type
_entity_poly.pdbx_seq_one_letter_code
_entity_poly.pdbx_strand_id
1 'polypeptide(L)'
;MPDLVQRGALGNPEGYSLRAPILYRLPEQRPTGYFYIQGAWQAGEEQLTYVGQTEGIIHMPYEAAEIFAVFSPHHELVERMLNPDAISVEIWQDDRPLTEDQRGDDVAATGHVMIDRPRVYHLIRNRRQEAHELMLRVRSGGFSVYVFSLWGVSA
;
A
#
# COMPACT_ATOMS: atom_id res chain seq x y z
N MET A 1 25.98 -18.53 2.74
CA MET A 1 24.55 -18.44 2.42
C MET A 1 24.41 -17.26 1.49
N PRO A 2 24.12 -17.42 0.19
CA PRO A 2 24.02 -16.28 -0.72
C PRO A 2 22.81 -15.42 -0.34
N ASP A 3 23.02 -14.10 -0.34
CA ASP A 3 22.02 -13.05 -0.14
C ASP A 3 20.75 -13.29 -0.96
N LEU A 4 19.65 -13.55 -0.26
CA LEU A 4 18.30 -13.40 -0.79
C LEU A 4 17.99 -11.90 -0.88
N VAL A 5 18.55 -11.27 -1.91
CA VAL A 5 18.10 -10.05 -2.60
C VAL A 5 16.84 -9.42 -1.96
N GLN A 6 17.01 -8.29 -1.27
CA GLN A 6 16.02 -7.22 -1.05
C GLN A 6 14.55 -7.68 -1.11
N ARG A 7 14.06 -8.37 -0.08
CA ARG A 7 12.62 -8.62 0.07
C ARG A 7 11.92 -7.30 0.38
N GLY A 8 11.62 -6.51 -0.65
CA GLY A 8 10.77 -5.31 -0.58
C GLY A 8 11.25 -4.21 0.38
N ALA A 9 10.59 -3.07 0.28
CA ALA A 9 10.91 -1.88 1.05
C ALA A 9 10.18 -1.83 2.42
N LEU A 10 9.87 -2.97 3.07
CA LEU A 10 9.14 -2.95 4.35
C LEU A 10 10.09 -2.51 5.48
N GLY A 11 9.81 -1.36 6.10
CA GLY A 11 10.63 -0.79 7.15
C GLY A 11 10.19 -1.13 8.57
N ASN A 12 9.12 -1.92 8.75
CA ASN A 12 8.69 -2.39 10.07
C ASN A 12 9.79 -3.21 10.77
N PRO A 13 10.10 -2.97 12.06
CA PRO A 13 11.09 -3.74 12.80
C PRO A 13 10.81 -5.25 12.85
N GLU A 14 9.53 -5.64 12.77
CA GLU A 14 9.11 -7.04 12.74
C GLU A 14 9.53 -7.77 11.45
N GLY A 15 9.82 -7.01 10.37
CA GLY A 15 10.20 -7.55 9.07
C GLY A 15 9.12 -8.43 8.42
N TYR A 16 9.55 -9.27 7.47
CA TYR A 16 8.67 -10.24 6.81
C TYR A 16 8.65 -11.57 7.57
N SER A 17 7.46 -12.11 7.80
CA SER A 17 7.26 -13.50 8.23
C SER A 17 6.31 -14.23 7.30
N LEU A 18 6.82 -15.25 6.60
CA LEU A 18 6.03 -16.09 5.70
C LEU A 18 5.22 -17.17 6.44
N ARG A 19 5.39 -17.31 7.75
CA ARG A 19 4.81 -18.45 8.50
C ARG A 19 3.41 -18.18 9.02
N ALA A 20 3.12 -16.94 9.36
CA ALA A 20 1.88 -16.54 10.02
C ALA A 20 1.64 -15.04 9.89
N PRO A 21 0.38 -14.59 10.01
CA PRO A 21 0.08 -13.18 10.19
C PRO A 21 0.84 -12.56 11.36
N ILE A 22 1.31 -11.33 11.18
CA ILE A 22 1.92 -10.51 12.23
C ILE A 22 1.03 -9.29 12.48
N LEU A 23 0.91 -8.92 13.75
CA LEU A 23 0.37 -7.62 14.15
C LEU A 23 1.48 -6.58 14.14
N TYR A 24 1.49 -5.73 13.12
CA TYR A 24 2.50 -4.70 12.92
C TYR A 24 2.11 -3.38 13.59
N ARG A 25 3.14 -2.63 14.01
CA ARG A 25 3.02 -1.25 14.53
C ARG A 25 3.88 -0.30 13.71
N LEU A 26 3.41 0.93 13.52
CA LEU A 26 4.23 1.96 12.91
C LEU A 26 5.38 2.35 13.86
N PRO A 27 6.64 2.35 13.40
CA PRO A 27 7.73 2.89 14.18
C PRO A 27 7.64 4.43 14.25
N GLU A 28 8.33 5.01 15.24
CA GLU A 28 8.45 6.46 15.38
C GLU A 28 9.23 7.08 14.21
N GLN A 29 10.29 6.40 13.78
CA GLN A 29 11.11 6.83 12.65
C GLN A 29 10.74 6.05 11.41
N ARG A 30 10.45 6.79 10.34
CA ARG A 30 10.06 6.26 9.04
C ARG A 30 10.89 6.95 7.95
N PRO A 31 12.16 6.55 7.74
CA PRO A 31 12.97 7.08 6.64
C PRO A 31 12.36 6.76 5.26
N THR A 32 12.55 7.69 4.31
CA THR A 32 12.23 7.48 2.89
C THR A 32 12.97 6.27 2.33
N GLY A 33 12.39 5.63 1.31
CA GLY A 33 12.90 4.40 0.70
C GLY A 33 12.30 3.13 1.30
N TYR A 34 11.40 3.29 2.29
CA TYR A 34 10.63 2.21 2.90
C TYR A 34 9.14 2.56 2.93
N PHE A 35 8.30 1.53 2.99
CA PHE A 35 6.93 1.62 3.43
C PHE A 35 6.75 0.85 4.75
N TYR A 36 5.72 1.19 5.48
CA TYR A 36 5.42 0.70 6.81
C TYR A 36 3.95 0.30 6.87
N ILE A 37 3.64 -0.67 7.71
CA ILE A 37 2.28 -1.16 7.88
C ILE A 37 1.88 -1.19 9.35
N GLN A 38 0.58 -1.07 9.59
CA GLN A 38 -0.06 -1.24 10.90
C GLN A 38 -1.23 -2.19 10.78
N GLY A 39 -1.46 -3.00 11.80
CA GLY A 39 -2.57 -3.96 11.85
C GLY A 39 -2.09 -5.38 11.54
N ALA A 40 -3.03 -6.31 11.36
CA ALA A 40 -2.72 -7.71 11.09
C ALA A 40 -2.48 -7.92 9.59
N TRP A 41 -1.23 -8.23 9.22
CA TRP A 41 -0.83 -8.48 7.85
C TRP A 41 -0.11 -9.82 7.74
N GLN A 42 -0.30 -10.50 6.61
CA GLN A 42 0.39 -11.73 6.27
C GLN A 42 1.26 -11.49 5.04
N ALA A 43 2.55 -11.81 5.16
CA ALA A 43 3.45 -11.83 4.02
C ALA A 43 3.28 -13.15 3.24
N GLY A 44 3.00 -13.04 1.95
CA GLY A 44 3.18 -14.11 0.96
C GLY A 44 4.55 -14.01 0.30
N GLU A 45 4.78 -14.83 -0.73
CA GLU A 45 6.05 -14.85 -1.46
C GLU A 45 6.33 -13.50 -2.16
N GLU A 46 5.28 -12.87 -2.71
CA GLU A 46 5.40 -11.66 -3.55
C GLU A 46 4.55 -10.48 -3.05
N GLN A 47 3.81 -10.63 -1.94
CA GLN A 47 2.77 -9.68 -1.54
C GLN A 47 2.55 -9.62 -0.04
N LEU A 48 1.94 -8.53 0.43
CA LEU A 48 1.40 -8.40 1.79
C LEU A 48 -0.13 -8.32 1.73
N THR A 49 -0.80 -9.20 2.48
CA THR A 49 -2.26 -9.24 2.57
C THR A 49 -2.72 -8.77 3.93
N TYR A 50 -3.67 -7.84 3.95
CA TYR A 50 -4.36 -7.46 5.16
C TYR A 50 -5.32 -8.58 5.58
N VAL A 51 -5.18 -9.08 6.79
CA VAL A 51 -6.02 -10.17 7.35
C VAL A 51 -6.73 -9.75 8.63
N GLY A 52 -6.69 -8.45 8.97
CA GLY A 52 -7.35 -7.91 10.16
C GLY A 52 -8.85 -7.70 9.97
N GLN A 53 -9.52 -7.49 11.09
CA GLN A 53 -10.96 -7.19 11.18
C GLN A 53 -11.26 -5.71 11.47
N THR A 54 -10.21 -4.91 11.68
CA THR A 54 -10.31 -3.49 12.02
C THR A 54 -9.68 -2.66 10.90
N GLU A 55 -8.91 -1.64 11.24
CA GLU A 55 -8.18 -0.84 10.28
C GLU A 55 -6.76 -1.36 10.11
N GLY A 56 -6.35 -1.55 8.87
CA GLY A 56 -4.96 -1.68 8.45
C GLY A 56 -4.48 -0.36 7.86
N ILE A 57 -3.22 -0.02 8.11
CA ILE A 57 -2.58 1.15 7.52
C ILE A 57 -1.40 0.69 6.68
N ILE A 58 -1.20 1.31 5.52
CA ILE A 58 0.10 1.39 4.85
C ILE A 58 0.53 2.86 4.90
N HIS A 59 1.75 3.13 5.32
CA HIS A 59 2.36 4.45 5.40
C HIS A 59 3.68 4.45 4.62
N MET A 60 3.89 5.41 3.73
CA MET A 60 5.08 5.46 2.89
C MET A 60 5.55 6.91 2.74
N PRO A 61 6.62 7.31 3.44
CA PRO A 61 7.37 8.51 3.11
C PRO A 61 7.99 8.37 1.73
N TYR A 62 7.85 9.39 0.88
CA TYR A 62 8.33 9.35 -0.48
C TYR A 62 8.79 10.73 -0.98
N GLU A 63 9.59 10.72 -2.05
CA GLU A 63 9.99 11.91 -2.79
C GLU A 63 9.82 11.63 -4.28
N ALA A 64 8.66 12.01 -4.83
CA ALA A 64 8.26 11.70 -6.19
C ALA A 64 7.12 12.63 -6.63
N ALA A 65 6.87 12.72 -7.93
CA ALA A 65 5.69 13.41 -8.45
C ALA A 65 4.45 12.50 -8.46
N GLU A 66 4.62 11.21 -8.76
CA GLU A 66 3.50 10.28 -8.93
C GLU A 66 3.76 8.94 -8.23
N ILE A 67 2.68 8.32 -7.75
CA ILE A 67 2.71 6.99 -7.13
C ILE A 67 1.70 6.08 -7.80
N PHE A 68 2.20 4.93 -8.24
CA PHE A 68 1.42 3.80 -8.69
C PHE A 68 1.60 2.62 -7.74
N ALA A 69 0.62 1.73 -7.68
CA ALA A 69 0.74 0.50 -6.92
C ALA A 69 0.02 -0.66 -7.59
N VAL A 70 0.54 -1.87 -7.42
CA VAL A 70 -0.16 -3.09 -7.85
C VAL A 70 -0.94 -3.64 -6.66
N PHE A 71 -2.26 -3.66 -6.80
CA PHE A 71 -3.20 -4.15 -5.79
C PHE A 71 -4.07 -5.26 -6.33
N SER A 72 -4.58 -6.09 -5.42
CA SER A 72 -5.63 -7.09 -5.68
C SER A 72 -6.63 -7.09 -4.52
N PRO A 73 -7.95 -7.29 -4.77
CA PRO A 73 -8.91 -7.42 -3.69
C PRO A 73 -8.68 -8.69 -2.86
N HIS A 74 -8.26 -9.78 -3.51
CA HIS A 74 -7.78 -11.00 -2.87
C HIS A 74 -6.64 -11.59 -3.69
N HIS A 75 -5.61 -12.10 -3.03
CA HIS A 75 -4.46 -12.74 -3.69
C HIS A 75 -4.90 -13.99 -4.49
N GLU A 76 -5.70 -14.88 -3.90
CA GLU A 76 -6.11 -16.13 -4.53
C GLU A 76 -7.33 -15.96 -5.45
N LEU A 77 -7.34 -16.68 -6.58
CA LEU A 77 -8.48 -16.67 -7.51
C LEU A 77 -9.76 -17.17 -6.86
N VAL A 78 -9.67 -18.24 -6.05
CA VAL A 78 -10.83 -18.83 -5.38
C VAL A 78 -11.44 -17.84 -4.39
N GLU A 79 -10.62 -17.14 -3.61
CA GLU A 79 -11.11 -16.09 -2.69
C GLU A 79 -11.80 -14.95 -3.45
N ARG A 80 -11.27 -14.51 -4.60
CA ARG A 80 -11.93 -13.50 -5.44
C ARG A 80 -13.28 -13.97 -5.97
N MET A 81 -13.43 -15.25 -6.29
CA MET A 81 -14.70 -15.81 -6.75
C MET A 81 -15.74 -15.89 -5.62
N LEU A 82 -15.28 -16.12 -4.38
CA LEU A 82 -16.14 -16.19 -3.20
C LEU A 82 -16.48 -14.80 -2.63
N ASN A 83 -15.62 -13.80 -2.87
CA ASN A 83 -15.75 -12.42 -2.42
C ASN A 83 -15.65 -11.48 -3.64
N PRO A 84 -16.72 -11.35 -4.44
CA PRO A 84 -16.70 -10.60 -5.69
C PRO A 84 -16.73 -9.08 -5.50
N ASP A 85 -17.02 -8.61 -4.29
CA ASP A 85 -17.12 -7.19 -3.99
C ASP A 85 -15.74 -6.51 -4.03
N ALA A 86 -15.69 -5.32 -4.60
CA ALA A 86 -14.47 -4.52 -4.64
C ALA A 86 -14.09 -4.03 -3.23
N ILE A 87 -12.80 -4.02 -2.92
CA ILE A 87 -12.30 -3.44 -1.67
C ILE A 87 -12.09 -1.94 -1.85
N SER A 88 -12.73 -1.16 -1.00
CA SER A 88 -12.52 0.29 -0.91
C SER A 88 -11.32 0.60 0.00
N VAL A 89 -10.34 1.33 -0.53
CA VAL A 89 -9.15 1.80 0.21
C VAL A 89 -9.12 3.33 0.20
N GLU A 90 -8.95 3.93 1.37
CA GLU A 90 -8.88 5.39 1.53
C GLU A 90 -7.45 5.88 1.35
N ILE A 91 -7.24 6.92 0.56
CA ILE A 91 -5.92 7.47 0.21
C ILE A 91 -5.76 8.87 0.79
N TRP A 92 -4.65 9.09 1.48
CA TRP A 92 -4.28 10.33 2.17
C TRP A 92 -2.85 10.72 1.81
N GLN A 93 -2.58 12.03 1.82
CA GLN A 93 -1.24 12.58 1.70
C GLN A 93 -1.02 13.61 2.81
N ASP A 94 0.10 13.52 3.51
CA ASP A 94 0.49 14.42 4.61
C ASP A 94 -0.60 14.54 5.70
N ASP A 95 -1.16 13.40 6.11
CA ASP A 95 -2.26 13.28 7.07
C ASP A 95 -3.52 14.08 6.70
N ARG A 96 -3.72 14.35 5.40
CA ARG A 96 -4.90 15.05 4.87
C ARG A 96 -5.55 14.29 3.72
N PRO A 97 -6.87 14.45 3.50
CA PRO A 97 -7.53 13.99 2.29
C PRO A 97 -6.90 14.64 1.05
N LEU A 98 -6.83 13.89 -0.05
CA LEU A 98 -6.27 14.41 -1.30
C LEU A 98 -7.12 15.56 -1.87
N THR A 99 -6.44 16.60 -2.34
CA THR A 99 -7.04 17.61 -3.22
C THR A 99 -7.18 17.07 -4.65
N GLU A 100 -7.91 17.79 -5.50
CA GLU A 100 -8.10 17.38 -6.89
C GLU A 100 -6.79 17.30 -7.69
N ASP A 101 -5.84 18.19 -7.40
CA ASP A 101 -4.55 18.28 -8.07
C ASP A 101 -3.47 17.36 -7.50
N GLN A 102 -3.76 16.58 -6.45
CA GLN A 102 -2.92 15.52 -5.90
C GLN A 102 -3.40 14.12 -6.31
N ARG A 103 -4.64 14.02 -6.80
CA ARG A 103 -5.35 12.76 -6.98
C ARG A 103 -4.89 12.04 -8.26
N GLY A 104 -4.42 10.81 -8.10
CA GLY A 104 -4.19 9.90 -9.23
C GLY A 104 -5.49 9.50 -9.92
N ASP A 105 -5.39 9.01 -11.15
CA ASP A 105 -6.56 8.82 -12.01
C ASP A 105 -7.51 7.71 -11.53
N ASP A 106 -7.04 6.78 -10.69
CA ASP A 106 -7.85 5.70 -10.13
C ASP A 106 -8.51 6.05 -8.80
N VAL A 107 -8.20 7.21 -8.23
CA VAL A 107 -8.78 7.65 -6.96
C VAL A 107 -10.00 8.53 -7.25
N ALA A 108 -11.13 8.20 -6.63
CA ALA A 108 -12.37 8.96 -6.75
C ALA A 108 -12.29 10.29 -5.98
N ALA A 109 -13.18 11.24 -6.30
CA ALA A 109 -13.25 12.54 -5.60
C ALA A 109 -13.47 12.42 -4.08
N THR A 110 -13.96 11.27 -3.60
CA THR A 110 -14.09 10.94 -2.18
C THR A 110 -12.77 10.52 -1.52
N GLY A 111 -11.65 10.49 -2.25
CA GLY A 111 -10.34 10.03 -1.75
C GLY A 111 -10.19 8.51 -1.70
N HIS A 112 -11.11 7.75 -2.30
CA HIS A 112 -11.09 6.28 -2.25
C HIS A 112 -10.70 5.68 -3.61
N VAL A 113 -9.97 4.57 -3.57
CA VAL A 113 -9.74 3.71 -4.73
C VAL A 113 -10.54 2.41 -4.55
N MET A 114 -11.23 1.99 -5.62
CA MET A 114 -11.96 0.72 -5.64
C MET A 114 -11.09 -0.36 -6.27
N ILE A 115 -10.73 -1.36 -5.47
CA ILE A 115 -9.87 -2.47 -5.88
C ILE A 115 -10.78 -3.63 -6.28
N ASP A 116 -11.01 -3.80 -7.58
CA ASP A 116 -11.94 -4.79 -8.15
C ASP A 116 -11.21 -5.98 -8.80
N ARG A 117 -9.95 -5.78 -9.21
CA ARG A 117 -9.11 -6.81 -9.83
C ARG A 117 -7.62 -6.54 -9.63
N PRO A 118 -6.77 -7.57 -9.81
CA PRO A 118 -5.32 -7.39 -9.87
C PRO A 118 -4.91 -6.46 -11.02
N ARG A 119 -4.36 -5.28 -10.73
CA ARG A 119 -3.79 -4.35 -11.71
C ARG A 119 -2.93 -3.27 -11.05
N VAL A 120 -2.32 -2.43 -11.88
CA VAL A 120 -1.73 -1.16 -11.44
C VAL A 120 -2.84 -0.13 -11.20
N TYR A 121 -2.72 0.61 -10.10
CA TYR A 121 -3.57 1.72 -9.70
C TYR A 121 -2.73 3.00 -9.58
N HIS A 122 -3.18 4.09 -10.19
CA HIS A 122 -2.59 5.42 -10.06
C HIS A 122 -3.18 6.14 -8.84
N LEU A 123 -2.38 6.31 -7.79
CA LEU A 123 -2.85 6.79 -6.48
C LEU A 123 -2.64 8.29 -6.29
N ILE A 124 -1.43 8.76 -6.61
CA ILE A 124 -1.01 10.15 -6.38
C ILE A 124 -0.47 10.73 -7.68
N ARG A 125 -0.88 11.96 -7.98
CA ARG A 125 -0.34 12.80 -9.05
C ARG A 125 -0.13 14.22 -8.52
N ASN A 126 1.07 14.54 -8.09
CA ASN A 126 1.47 15.88 -7.68
C ASN A 126 2.03 16.68 -8.88
N ARG A 127 1.97 18.01 -8.82
CA ARG A 127 2.48 18.89 -9.89
C ARG A 127 4.02 18.94 -9.98
N ARG A 128 4.69 18.61 -8.88
CA ARG A 128 6.14 18.72 -8.70
C ARG A 128 6.63 17.50 -7.92
N GLN A 129 7.89 17.15 -8.12
CA GLN A 129 8.59 16.19 -7.28
C GLN A 129 8.92 16.86 -5.95
N GLU A 130 8.26 16.42 -4.88
CA GLU A 130 8.42 16.94 -3.52
C GLU A 130 8.32 15.79 -2.52
N ALA A 131 8.81 16.02 -1.30
CA ALA A 131 8.77 15.03 -0.23
C ALA A 131 7.40 15.08 0.48
N HIS A 132 6.77 13.92 0.62
CA HIS A 132 5.43 13.76 1.20
C HIS A 132 5.31 12.42 1.92
N GLU A 133 4.20 12.24 2.63
CA GLU A 133 3.81 10.96 3.22
C GLU A 133 2.50 10.45 2.62
N LEU A 134 2.54 9.28 1.98
CA LEU A 134 1.35 8.56 1.54
C LEU A 134 0.80 7.72 2.70
N MET A 135 -0.52 7.77 2.92
CA MET A 135 -1.21 6.85 3.83
C MET A 135 -2.40 6.19 3.14
N LEU A 136 -2.48 4.87 3.24
CA LEU A 136 -3.61 4.05 2.82
C LEU A 136 -4.31 3.50 4.06
N ARG A 137 -5.64 3.58 4.10
CA ARG A 137 -6.46 2.99 5.16
C ARG A 137 -7.33 1.88 4.57
N VAL A 138 -7.19 0.69 5.12
CA VAL A 138 -7.84 -0.54 4.66
C VAL A 138 -8.74 -1.06 5.78
N ARG A 139 -9.99 -1.39 5.49
CA ARG A 139 -10.94 -1.93 6.48
C ARG A 139 -11.51 -3.30 6.12
N SER A 140 -11.15 -3.83 4.95
CA SER A 140 -11.61 -5.13 4.47
C SER A 140 -10.43 -6.08 4.33
N GLY A 141 -10.51 -7.24 4.97
CA GLY A 141 -9.54 -8.32 4.83
C GLY A 141 -9.49 -8.85 3.39
N GLY A 142 -8.34 -9.39 2.99
CA GLY A 142 -8.09 -9.90 1.64
C GLY A 142 -7.27 -8.95 0.78
N PHE A 143 -7.31 -7.64 1.04
CA PHE A 143 -6.55 -6.63 0.29
C PHE A 143 -5.06 -6.99 0.24
N SER A 144 -4.53 -7.15 -0.97
CA SER A 144 -3.14 -7.50 -1.22
C SER A 144 -2.40 -6.36 -1.93
N VAL A 145 -1.22 -6.03 -1.44
CA VAL A 145 -0.25 -5.14 -2.09
C VAL A 145 0.98 -5.92 -2.54
N TYR A 146 1.39 -5.67 -3.79
CA TYR A 146 2.55 -6.34 -4.39
C TYR A 146 3.75 -5.40 -4.49
N VAL A 147 3.53 -4.20 -5.06
CA VAL A 147 4.61 -3.25 -5.32
C VAL A 147 4.10 -1.82 -5.39
N PHE A 148 4.94 -0.87 -4.97
CA PHE A 148 4.79 0.55 -5.24
C PHE A 148 5.80 0.99 -6.31
N SER A 149 5.40 1.88 -7.20
CA SER A 149 6.24 2.47 -8.23
C SER A 149 6.17 3.99 -8.16
N LEU A 150 7.32 4.63 -8.09
CA LEU A 150 7.45 6.08 -7.95
C LEU A 150 7.97 6.68 -9.26
N TRP A 151 7.28 7.69 -9.77
CA TRP A 151 7.64 8.37 -11.02
C TRP A 151 7.96 9.84 -10.77
N GLY A 152 8.73 10.43 -11.68
CA GLY A 152 9.24 11.79 -11.52
C GLY A 152 10.24 11.90 -10.38
N VAL A 153 11.08 10.87 -10.19
CA VAL A 153 12.25 10.91 -9.28
C VAL A 153 13.44 11.51 -10.02
N SER A 154 14.19 12.39 -9.37
CA SER A 154 15.47 12.89 -9.89
C SER A 154 16.56 11.82 -9.74
N ALA A 155 17.31 11.59 -10.81
CA ALA A 155 18.43 10.64 -10.86
C ALA A 155 19.64 11.09 -10.02
#